data_AF-A0A955Y084-F1
#
_entry.id   AF-A0A955Y084-F1
#
_cell.length_a   1.000
_cell.length_b   1.000
_cell.length_c   1.000
_cell.angle_alpha   90.00
_cell.angle_beta   90.00
_cell.angle_gamma   90.00
#
_symmetry.space_group_name_H-M   'P 1'
#
loop_
_entity.id
_entity.type
_entity.pdbx_description
1 polymer ?
#
loop_
_entity_poly.entity_id
_entity_poly.type
_entity_poly.pdbx_seq_one_letter_code
_entity_poly.pdbx_strand_id
1 'polypeptide(L)'
;MTHPALCPACQSPDIMLFRQPSSKFSSGGAVPGVRCRTCGHRAVGSRFPEHLLPFLMSPPPRPPASERPKATWPPRPPVIEPPRPKVRAVAKAPRVEPAPAPAPVTPEEPVEACAWDGCSKAARPGSKYCSRACSNRNARARYKKRHADDELSAA
;
A
#
# COMPACT_ATOMS: atom_id res chain seq x y z
N MET A 1 -19.70 -19.53 32.56
CA MET A 1 -18.72 -18.64 33.22
C MET A 1 -17.45 -18.68 32.37
N THR A 2 -17.18 -17.63 31.61
CA THR A 2 -16.05 -17.58 30.66
C THR A 2 -14.82 -17.07 31.40
N HIS A 3 -13.79 -17.89 31.58
CA HIS A 3 -12.55 -17.44 32.22
C HIS A 3 -11.88 -16.36 31.34
N PRO A 4 -11.44 -15.22 31.91
CA PRO A 4 -10.70 -14.22 31.14
C PRO A 4 -9.39 -14.83 30.65
N ALA A 5 -9.09 -14.66 29.36
CA ALA A 5 -7.84 -15.14 28.79
C ALA A 5 -6.67 -14.38 29.43
N LEU A 6 -5.88 -15.06 30.26
CA LEU A 6 -4.70 -14.51 30.91
C LEU A 6 -3.46 -14.71 30.03
N CYS A 7 -2.53 -13.78 30.10
CA CYS A 7 -1.24 -13.92 29.41
C CYS A 7 -0.47 -15.15 29.96
N PRO A 8 0.04 -16.06 29.12
CA PRO A 8 0.77 -17.24 29.61
C PRO A 8 2.12 -16.89 30.25
N ALA A 9 2.67 -15.71 29.94
CA ALA A 9 3.97 -15.28 30.45
C ALA A 9 3.88 -14.59 31.83
N CYS A 10 2.85 -13.75 32.03
CA CYS A 10 2.76 -12.90 33.23
C CYS A 10 1.38 -12.95 33.93
N GLN A 11 0.48 -13.80 33.46
CA GLN A 11 -0.89 -13.99 33.97
C GLN A 11 -1.74 -12.71 34.04
N SER A 12 -1.35 -11.65 33.33
CA SER A 12 -2.15 -10.41 33.32
C SER A 12 -3.37 -10.57 32.42
N PRO A 13 -4.51 -9.96 32.78
CA PRO A 13 -5.71 -9.93 31.96
C PRO A 13 -5.63 -8.88 30.83
N ASP A 14 -4.61 -8.02 30.83
CA ASP A 14 -4.49 -6.89 29.90
C ASP A 14 -3.88 -7.35 28.56
N ILE A 15 -4.70 -8.05 27.79
CA ILE A 15 -4.37 -8.60 26.48
C ILE A 15 -5.11 -7.86 25.36
N MET A 16 -4.37 -7.48 24.31
CA MET A 16 -4.93 -6.88 23.10
C MET A 16 -4.95 -7.86 21.95
N LEU A 17 -6.10 -7.93 21.27
CA LEU A 17 -6.24 -8.61 19.99
C LEU A 17 -5.74 -7.69 18.88
N PHE A 18 -4.94 -8.23 17.96
CA PHE A 18 -4.49 -7.51 16.77
C PHE A 18 -4.46 -8.43 15.56
N ARG A 19 -4.58 -7.86 14.36
CA ARG A 19 -4.46 -8.59 13.10
C ARG A 19 -3.10 -8.28 12.49
N GLN A 20 -2.24 -9.29 12.36
CA GLN A 20 -0.97 -9.14 11.66
C GLN A 20 -1.26 -8.97 10.16
N PRO A 21 -0.80 -7.88 9.51
CA PRO A 21 -0.82 -7.83 8.05
C PRO A 21 0.17 -8.90 7.55
N SER A 22 -0.34 -9.85 6.77
CA SER A 22 0.51 -10.85 6.11
C SER A 22 1.52 -10.11 5.24
N SER A 23 2.80 -10.18 5.60
CA SER A 23 3.89 -9.54 4.85
C SER A 23 4.23 -10.27 3.55
N LYS A 24 3.56 -11.38 3.25
CA LYS A 24 3.78 -12.16 2.03
C LYS A 24 2.51 -12.19 1.20
N PHE A 25 2.68 -11.57 0.04
CA PHE A 25 1.76 -11.38 -1.06
C PHE A 25 1.28 -12.73 -1.60
N SER A 26 0.36 -13.39 -0.91
CA SER A 26 -0.41 -14.54 -1.45
C SER A 26 -1.59 -14.79 -0.52
N SER A 27 -2.75 -14.23 -0.89
CA SER A 27 -4.10 -14.81 -0.70
C SER A 27 -4.53 -15.39 0.68
N GLY A 28 -3.78 -15.15 1.76
CA GLY A 28 -4.09 -15.61 3.12
C GLY A 28 -4.47 -14.43 4.00
N GLY A 29 -5.69 -14.45 4.53
CA GLY A 29 -6.24 -13.39 5.39
C GLY A 29 -5.35 -13.06 6.59
N ALA A 30 -5.54 -11.87 7.15
CA ALA A 30 -4.78 -11.39 8.31
C ALA A 30 -4.86 -12.40 9.46
N VAL A 31 -3.70 -12.80 9.99
CA VAL A 31 -3.63 -13.80 11.06
C VAL A 31 -4.00 -13.14 12.39
N PRO A 32 -4.95 -13.72 13.16
CA PRO A 32 -5.23 -13.26 14.52
C PRO A 32 -4.00 -13.37 15.40
N GLY A 33 -3.74 -12.33 16.20
CA GLY A 33 -2.69 -12.33 17.22
C GLY A 33 -3.17 -11.69 18.52
N VAL A 34 -2.54 -12.10 19.62
CA VAL A 34 -2.71 -11.47 20.94
C VAL A 34 -1.38 -10.85 21.36
N ARG A 35 -1.43 -9.65 21.94
CA ARG A 35 -0.30 -8.98 22.58
C ARG A 35 -0.67 -8.61 24.00
N CYS A 36 0.07 -9.09 24.99
CA CYS A 36 -0.04 -8.60 26.36
C CYS A 36 0.53 -7.17 26.45
N ARG A 37 -0.22 -6.24 27.06
CA ARG A 37 0.25 -4.87 27.29
C ARG A 37 1.27 -4.79 28.43
N THR A 38 1.16 -5.67 29.42
CA THR A 38 1.99 -5.66 30.62
C THR A 38 3.42 -6.15 30.36
N CYS A 39 3.58 -7.32 29.74
CA CYS A 39 4.91 -7.91 29.47
C CYS A 39 5.33 -7.84 28.00
N GLY A 40 4.45 -7.37 27.11
CA GLY A 40 4.74 -7.29 25.68
C GLY A 40 4.72 -8.62 24.93
N HIS A 41 4.45 -9.75 25.60
CA HIS A 41 4.42 -11.08 24.98
C HIS A 41 3.41 -11.14 23.83
N ARG A 42 3.80 -11.76 22.71
CA ARG A 42 3.00 -11.88 21.50
C ARG A 42 2.77 -13.35 21.16
N ALA A 43 1.51 -13.72 20.94
CA ALA A 43 1.11 -15.01 20.40
C ALA A 43 0.38 -14.80 19.07
N VAL A 44 0.76 -15.56 18.04
CA VAL A 44 0.19 -15.49 16.67
C VAL A 44 -0.06 -16.90 16.19
N GLY A 45 -1.15 -17.15 15.47
CA GLY A 45 -1.43 -18.47 14.87
C GLY A 45 -2.00 -19.50 15.86
N SER A 46 -1.60 -20.77 15.73
CA SER A 46 -2.18 -21.96 16.42
C SER A 46 -2.03 -22.03 17.94
N ARG A 47 -1.41 -21.02 18.56
CA ARG A 47 -1.44 -20.81 20.03
C ARG A 47 -2.52 -19.82 20.47
N PHE A 48 -3.44 -19.49 19.57
CA PHE A 48 -4.61 -18.71 19.90
C PHE A 48 -5.52 -19.53 20.81
N PRO A 49 -6.05 -18.96 21.90
CA PRO A 49 -7.05 -19.66 22.69
C PRO A 49 -8.29 -19.87 21.82
N GLU A 50 -8.65 -21.12 21.52
CA GLU A 50 -9.73 -21.45 20.56
C GLU A 50 -11.07 -20.78 20.90
N HIS A 51 -11.30 -20.50 22.17
CA HIS A 51 -12.47 -19.78 22.68
C HIS A 51 -12.59 -18.32 22.20
N LEU A 52 -11.55 -17.73 21.61
CA LEU A 52 -11.56 -16.37 21.06
C LEU A 52 -11.72 -16.32 19.53
N LEU A 53 -11.73 -17.46 18.84
CA LEU A 53 -11.96 -17.56 17.39
C LEU A 53 -13.35 -17.03 16.92
N PRO A 54 -14.48 -17.26 17.63
CA PRO A 54 -15.79 -16.81 17.12
C PRO A 54 -15.95 -15.28 17.08
N PHE A 55 -15.23 -14.54 17.95
CA PHE A 55 -15.22 -13.08 17.95
C PHE A 55 -14.36 -12.47 16.83
N LEU A 56 -13.40 -13.22 16.30
CA LEU A 56 -12.46 -12.75 15.27
C LEU A 56 -12.89 -13.11 13.85
N MET A 57 -13.72 -14.15 13.70
CA MET A 57 -14.27 -14.58 12.40
C MET A 57 -15.61 -13.93 12.06
N SER A 58 -16.28 -13.30 13.03
CA SER A 58 -17.49 -12.53 12.77
C SER A 58 -17.10 -11.14 12.21
N PRO A 59 -17.53 -10.76 10.99
CA PRO A 59 -17.37 -9.38 10.55
C PRO A 59 -18.11 -8.46 11.53
N PRO A 60 -17.51 -7.34 11.97
CA PRO A 60 -18.24 -6.40 12.80
C PRO A 60 -19.51 -5.98 12.07
N PRO A 61 -20.64 -5.78 12.77
CA PRO A 61 -21.87 -5.29 12.15
C PRO A 61 -21.53 -4.03 11.37
N ARG A 62 -21.90 -4.00 10.09
CA ARG A 62 -21.67 -2.83 9.24
C ARG A 62 -22.43 -1.67 9.89
N PRO A 63 -21.76 -0.56 10.28
CA PRO A 63 -22.46 0.56 10.89
C PRO A 63 -23.51 1.08 9.90
N PRO A 64 -24.68 1.53 10.40
CA PRO A 64 -25.71 2.11 9.55
C PRO A 64 -25.14 3.30 8.77
N ALA A 65 -25.59 3.48 7.53
CA ALA A 65 -25.06 4.50 6.63
C ALA A 65 -25.12 5.94 7.20
N SER A 66 -26.04 6.18 8.14
CA SER A 66 -26.22 7.46 8.84
C SER A 66 -25.11 7.80 9.83
N GLU A 67 -24.36 6.81 10.33
CA GLU A 67 -23.27 7.01 11.30
C GLU A 67 -21.90 7.06 10.64
N ARG A 68 -21.82 6.93 9.31
CA ARG A 68 -20.55 7.06 8.60
C ARG A 68 -20.09 8.50 8.75
N PRO A 69 -19.04 8.80 9.55
CA PRO A 69 -18.58 10.16 9.69
C PRO A 69 -18.22 10.64 8.28
N LYS A 70 -18.84 11.75 7.86
CA LYS A 70 -18.41 12.46 6.65
C LYS A 70 -16.93 12.68 6.83
N ALA A 71 -16.12 12.12 5.92
CA ALA A 71 -14.68 12.24 5.98
C ALA A 71 -14.31 13.70 5.72
N THR A 72 -14.40 14.52 6.77
CA THR A 72 -13.87 15.86 6.81
C THR A 72 -12.37 15.65 6.89
N TRP A 73 -11.74 15.64 5.72
CA TRP A 73 -10.28 15.63 5.65
C TRP A 73 -9.79 16.81 6.52
N PRO A 74 -8.87 16.58 7.47
CA PRO A 74 -8.30 17.68 8.21
C PRO A 74 -7.72 18.68 7.19
N PRO A 75 -7.84 19.99 7.44
CA PRO A 75 -7.25 20.99 6.57
C PRO A 75 -5.77 20.65 6.37
N ARG A 76 -5.33 20.69 5.11
CA ARG A 76 -3.95 20.37 4.74
C ARG A 76 -3.05 21.28 5.60
N PRO A 77 -2.10 20.73 6.38
CA PRO A 77 -1.23 21.57 7.19
C PRO A 77 -0.51 22.56 6.26
N PRO A 78 -0.28 23.81 6.71
CA PRO A 78 0.52 24.76 5.93
C PRO A 78 1.85 24.11 5.62
N VAL A 79 2.23 24.12 4.35
CA VAL A 79 3.52 23.63 3.89
C VAL A 79 4.56 24.60 4.44
N ILE A 80 5.08 24.32 5.62
CA ILE A 80 6.29 24.96 6.12
C ILE A 80 7.41 24.37 5.26
N GLU A 81 7.77 25.08 4.19
CA GLU A 81 8.97 24.73 3.44
C GLU A 81 10.16 24.79 4.40
N PRO A 82 10.85 23.66 4.67
CA PRO A 82 12.06 23.73 5.45
C PRO A 82 13.04 24.65 4.72
N PRO A 83 13.77 25.52 5.44
CA PRO A 83 14.76 26.39 4.82
C PRO A 83 15.71 25.52 4.02
N ARG A 84 15.75 25.73 2.70
CA ARG A 84 16.65 25.01 1.81
C ARG A 84 18.06 25.18 2.39
N PRO A 85 18.79 24.10 2.71
CA PRO A 85 20.16 24.23 3.15
C PRO A 85 20.92 24.96 2.04
N LYS A 86 21.53 26.10 2.38
CA LYS A 86 22.45 26.80 1.49
C LYS A 86 23.63 25.89 1.26
N VAL A 87 23.53 25.06 0.22
CA VAL A 87 24.62 24.19 -0.21
C VAL A 87 25.73 25.15 -0.64
N ARG A 88 26.77 25.27 0.19
CA ARG A 88 28.00 25.96 -0.18
C ARG A 88 28.51 25.31 -1.47
N ALA A 89 28.82 26.13 -2.47
CA ALA A 89 29.43 25.68 -3.70
C ALA A 89 30.73 24.95 -3.35
N VAL A 90 30.71 23.63 -3.48
CA VAL A 90 31.92 22.81 -3.44
C VAL A 90 32.68 23.14 -4.71
N ALA A 91 33.89 23.67 -4.56
CA ALA A 91 34.80 23.91 -5.66
C ALA A 91 34.97 22.61 -6.45
N LYS A 92 34.72 22.70 -7.75
CA LYS A 92 34.73 21.60 -8.72
C LYS A 92 36.11 20.94 -8.71
N ALA A 93 36.21 19.72 -8.18
CA ALA A 93 37.41 18.91 -8.34
C ALA A 93 37.65 18.64 -9.85
N PRO A 94 38.91 18.60 -10.32
CA PRO A 94 39.21 18.28 -11.70
C PRO A 94 38.72 16.88 -12.02
N ARG A 95 37.75 16.79 -12.94
CA ARG A 95 37.20 15.56 -13.47
C ARG A 95 38.28 14.91 -14.33
N VAL A 96 38.94 13.89 -13.80
CA VAL A 96 39.71 12.93 -14.61
C VAL A 96 38.72 12.26 -15.56
N GLU A 97 38.92 12.42 -16.87
CA GLU A 97 38.20 11.67 -17.89
C GLU A 97 38.67 10.21 -17.87
N PRO A 98 37.82 9.23 -17.50
CA PRO A 98 38.13 7.84 -17.77
C PRO A 98 37.95 7.57 -19.26
N ALA A 99 38.91 6.82 -19.84
CA ALA A 99 38.93 6.40 -21.23
C ALA A 99 37.58 5.78 -21.67
N PRO A 100 37.16 5.96 -22.94
CA PRO A 100 35.88 5.49 -23.43
C PRO A 100 35.81 3.97 -23.38
N ALA A 101 34.94 3.45 -22.51
CA ALA A 101 34.54 2.05 -22.53
C ALA A 101 33.81 1.74 -23.86
N PRO A 102 34.02 0.55 -24.46
CA PRO A 102 33.33 0.17 -25.69
C PRO A 102 31.81 0.20 -25.49
N ALA A 103 31.10 0.83 -26.43
CA ALA A 103 29.65 1.01 -26.36
C ALA A 103 28.95 -0.35 -26.29
N PRO A 104 28.04 -0.59 -25.32
CA PRO A 104 27.20 -1.77 -25.34
C PRO A 104 26.24 -1.68 -26.53
N VAL A 105 26.39 -2.63 -27.45
CA VAL A 105 25.48 -2.83 -28.59
C VAL A 105 24.19 -3.41 -28.03
N THR A 106 23.22 -2.55 -27.75
CA THR A 106 21.88 -2.98 -27.32
C THR A 106 21.12 -3.52 -28.54
N PRO A 107 20.60 -4.76 -28.52
CA PRO A 107 19.74 -5.26 -29.58
C PRO A 107 18.51 -4.35 -29.72
N GLU A 108 18.18 -3.97 -30.94
CA GLU A 108 16.97 -3.20 -31.27
C GLU A 108 15.73 -4.05 -30.95
N GLU A 109 15.26 -4.00 -29.70
CA GLU A 109 13.93 -4.52 -29.38
C GLU A 109 12.89 -3.70 -30.15
N PRO A 110 11.86 -4.34 -30.73
CA PRO A 110 10.80 -3.63 -31.43
C PRO A 110 10.15 -2.65 -30.46
N VAL A 111 10.31 -1.37 -30.75
CA VAL A 111 9.76 -0.30 -29.93
C VAL A 111 8.24 -0.28 -30.16
N GLU A 112 7.50 -0.98 -29.30
CA GLU A 112 6.05 -1.02 -29.38
C GLU A 112 5.46 0.39 -29.26
N ALA A 113 4.37 0.66 -29.97
CA ALA A 113 3.65 1.91 -29.82
C ALA A 113 2.93 1.97 -28.46
N CYS A 114 2.79 3.17 -27.89
CA CYS A 114 2.01 3.35 -26.66
C CYS A 114 0.56 2.91 -26.86
N ALA A 115 0.08 2.03 -26.01
CA ALA A 115 -1.29 1.52 -26.12
C ALA A 115 -2.39 2.47 -25.58
N TRP A 116 -2.08 3.76 -25.36
CA TRP A 116 -3.09 4.77 -25.03
C TRP A 116 -3.60 5.43 -26.30
N ASP A 117 -4.91 5.43 -26.51
CA ASP A 117 -5.53 6.01 -27.69
C ASP A 117 -5.17 7.50 -27.83
N GLY A 118 -4.62 7.86 -28.99
CA GLY A 118 -4.14 9.22 -29.27
C GLY A 118 -2.75 9.55 -28.71
N CYS A 119 -1.98 8.56 -28.24
CA CYS A 119 -0.56 8.75 -27.91
C CYS A 119 0.34 8.19 -29.02
N SER A 120 1.11 9.06 -29.68
CA SER A 120 2.08 8.69 -30.73
C SER A 120 3.48 8.35 -30.20
N LYS A 121 3.66 8.26 -28.89
CA LYS A 121 4.97 8.00 -28.28
C LYS A 121 5.29 6.51 -28.26
N ALA A 122 6.57 6.18 -28.36
CA ALA A 122 7.11 4.85 -28.09
C ALA A 122 6.78 4.36 -26.68
N ALA A 123 6.40 3.10 -26.54
CA ALA A 123 6.24 2.43 -25.27
C ALA A 123 7.61 2.29 -24.59
N ARG A 124 7.62 2.23 -23.24
CA ARG A 124 8.87 2.01 -22.51
C ARG A 124 9.22 0.52 -22.60
N PRO A 125 10.52 0.15 -22.59
CA PRO A 125 10.92 -1.26 -22.58
C PRO A 125 10.19 -2.02 -21.48
N GLY A 126 9.55 -3.14 -21.84
CA GLY A 126 8.77 -3.98 -20.92
C GLY A 126 7.47 -3.35 -20.37
N SER A 127 6.96 -2.27 -20.98
CA SER A 127 5.74 -1.59 -20.53
C SER A 127 4.83 -1.25 -21.71
N LYS A 128 3.54 -1.54 -21.56
CA LYS A 128 2.49 -1.21 -22.53
C LYS A 128 2.29 0.29 -22.79
N TYR A 129 2.79 1.17 -21.91
CA TYR A 129 2.63 2.62 -22.03
C TYR A 129 3.96 3.35 -22.10
N CYS A 130 3.98 4.48 -22.81
CA CYS A 130 5.13 5.37 -22.91
C CYS A 130 5.46 6.10 -21.60
N SER A 131 4.49 6.24 -20.70
CA SER A 131 4.63 7.03 -19.48
C SER A 131 3.62 6.62 -18.41
N ARG A 132 3.94 6.97 -17.15
CA ARG A 132 3.01 6.81 -16.02
C ARG A 132 1.73 7.63 -16.19
N ALA A 133 1.81 8.77 -16.90
CA ALA A 133 0.66 9.58 -17.24
C ALA A 133 -0.32 8.83 -18.15
N CYS A 134 0.17 8.15 -19.19
CA CYS A 134 -0.68 7.36 -20.09
C CYS A 134 -1.31 6.16 -19.37
N SER A 135 -0.55 5.48 -18.50
CA SER A 135 -1.08 4.41 -17.65
C SER A 135 -2.21 4.91 -16.72
N ASN A 136 -2.02 6.06 -16.06
CA ASN A 136 -3.05 6.66 -15.20
C ASN A 136 -4.30 7.10 -15.96
N ARG A 137 -4.15 7.62 -17.20
CA ARG A 137 -5.30 7.94 -18.05
C ARG A 137 -6.11 6.69 -18.37
N ASN A 138 -5.44 5.57 -18.68
CA ASN A 138 -6.15 4.31 -18.89
C ASN A 138 -6.86 3.81 -17.64
N ALA A 139 -6.21 3.86 -16.48
CA ALA A 139 -6.84 3.49 -15.22
C ALA A 139 -8.12 4.32 -14.95
N ARG A 140 -8.07 5.64 -15.18
CA ARG A 140 -9.22 6.54 -15.04
C ARG A 140 -10.32 6.26 -16.05
N ALA A 141 -9.97 5.99 -17.32
CA ALA A 141 -10.95 5.65 -18.35
C ALA A 141 -11.70 4.36 -18.03
N ARG A 142 -10.99 3.30 -17.59
CA ARG A 142 -11.60 2.04 -17.16
C ARG A 142 -12.47 2.21 -15.91
N TYR A 143 -12.04 3.05 -14.97
CA TYR A 143 -12.84 3.38 -13.79
C TYR A 143 -14.13 4.11 -14.18
N LYS A 144 -14.04 5.12 -15.05
CA LYS A 144 -15.22 5.88 -15.52
C LYS A 144 -16.22 5.00 -16.26
N LYS A 145 -15.75 4.06 -17.10
CA LYS A 145 -16.63 3.11 -17.80
C LYS A 145 -17.41 2.26 -16.80
N ARG A 146 -16.73 1.58 -15.87
CA ARG A 146 -17.40 0.77 -14.84
C ARG A 146 -18.44 1.56 -14.05
N HIS A 147 -18.10 2.78 -13.61
CA HIS A 147 -19.05 3.61 -12.88
C HIS A 147 -20.22 4.13 -13.72
N ALA A 148 -20.00 4.38 -15.02
CA ALA A 148 -21.09 4.73 -15.91
C ALA A 148 -22.03 3.54 -16.16
N ASP A 149 -21.46 2.33 -16.31
CA ASP A 149 -22.21 1.09 -16.49
C ASP A 149 -23.01 0.73 -15.21
N ASP A 150 -22.42 0.94 -14.03
CA ASP A 150 -23.10 0.73 -12.73
C ASP A 150 -24.33 1.65 -12.58
N GLU A 151 -24.19 2.95 -12.90
CA GLU A 151 -25.31 3.91 -12.87
C GLU A 151 -26.38 3.56 -13.91
N LEU A 152 -25.98 3.11 -15.11
CA LEU A 152 -26.91 2.71 -16.16
C LEU A 152 -27.63 1.39 -15.81
N SER A 153 -26.99 0.48 -15.07
CA SER A 153 -27.58 -0.78 -14.61
C SER A 153 -28.52 -0.63 -13.41
N ALA A 154 -28.41 0.49 -12.69
CA ALA A 154 -29.20 0.81 -11.51
C ALA A 154 -30.45 1.67 -11.80
N ALA A 155 -30.60 2.13 -13.05
CA ALA A 155 -31.75 2.89 -13.55
C ALA A 155 -32.73 1.98 -14.31
#